data_AF-A0A2A4FS35-F1
#
_entry.id   AF-A0A2A4FS35-F1
#
_cell.length_a   1.000
_cell.length_b   1.000
_cell.length_c   1.000
_cell.angle_alpha   90.00
_cell.angle_beta   90.00
_cell.angle_gamma   90.00
#
_symmetry.space_group_name_H-M   'P 1'
#
loop_
_entity.id
_entity.type
_entity.pdbx_description
1 polymer ?
#
loop_
_entity_poly.entity_id
_entity_poly.type
_entity_poly.pdbx_seq_one_letter_code
_entity_poly.pdbx_strand_id
1 'polypeptide(L)'
;MDYEPYPDEVDDEPRYRPVAEIGQAELYEALMTLAGFGENPFLRMQASQLCLVDNMLNHIEQEILEHQLDDEPPRGRMAQLSALTPMWIYAAYELLRTWRQRCEEVIKLAENGGINLKATNLERDLGYRHYDRELRAQQLRDAQERPELVDQMRIDLRRTEMGFTRLEFLRVALAKHEVSKKGNKKPIAFAPGLATVDRHCGSMQYELSNGGSIIDYVTRRDMAETIRYIPEMENPSDEDLAGFRVYMNPPDVEPPAA
;
A
#
# COMPACT_ATOMS: atom_id res chain seq x y z
N MET A 1 -7.73 -41.48 -24.76
CA MET A 1 -7.27 -40.69 -23.61
C MET A 1 -8.31 -39.61 -23.44
N ASP A 2 -9.28 -39.88 -22.58
CA ASP A 2 -10.30 -38.90 -22.22
C ASP A 2 -9.64 -37.89 -21.28
N TYR A 3 -9.68 -36.63 -21.68
CA TYR A 3 -9.24 -35.50 -20.88
C TYR A 3 -10.34 -35.25 -19.86
N GLU A 4 -10.19 -35.78 -18.64
CA GLU A 4 -11.00 -35.34 -17.51
C GLU A 4 -10.60 -33.89 -17.19
N PRO A 5 -11.51 -32.91 -17.35
CA PRO A 5 -11.24 -31.58 -16.87
C PRO A 5 -11.15 -31.65 -15.34
N TYR A 6 -10.06 -31.11 -14.79
CA TYR A 6 -9.94 -30.88 -13.35
C TYR A 6 -11.19 -30.12 -12.88
N PRO A 7 -11.84 -30.54 -11.78
CA PRO A 7 -12.91 -29.74 -11.20
C PRO A 7 -12.32 -28.40 -10.77
N ASP A 8 -12.71 -27.33 -11.46
CA ASP A 8 -12.64 -25.98 -10.90
C ASP A 8 -13.49 -26.05 -9.62
N GLU A 9 -12.85 -26.20 -8.46
CA GLU A 9 -13.44 -25.80 -7.19
C GLU A 9 -13.67 -24.29 -7.30
N VAL A 10 -14.80 -23.92 -7.90
CA VAL A 10 -15.30 -22.55 -7.87
C VAL A 10 -15.63 -22.32 -6.40
N ASP A 11 -14.74 -21.63 -5.71
CA ASP A 11 -15.03 -21.11 -4.38
C ASP A 11 -16.32 -20.29 -4.50
N ASP A 12 -17.40 -20.78 -3.89
CA ASP A 12 -18.75 -20.19 -4.00
C ASP A 12 -18.81 -18.80 -3.33
N GLU A 13 -17.77 -18.43 -2.57
CA GLU A 13 -17.66 -17.12 -1.95
C GLU A 13 -17.11 -16.06 -2.92
N PRO A 14 -17.76 -14.88 -2.99
CA PRO A 14 -17.28 -13.80 -3.84
C PRO A 14 -15.90 -13.32 -3.36
N ARG A 15 -14.91 -13.35 -4.26
CA ARG A 15 -13.52 -12.89 -4.01
C ARG A 15 -13.42 -11.50 -3.37
N TYR A 16 -14.38 -10.62 -3.63
CA TYR A 16 -14.43 -9.27 -3.08
C TYR A 16 -15.75 -9.05 -2.36
N ARG A 17 -15.68 -8.45 -1.16
CA ARG A 17 -16.87 -7.98 -0.47
C ARG A 17 -17.60 -6.89 -1.28
N PRO A 18 -18.94 -6.89 -1.31
CA PRO A 18 -19.74 -5.86 -1.95
C PRO A 18 -19.35 -4.44 -1.51
N VAL A 19 -19.44 -3.46 -2.42
CA VAL A 19 -19.14 -2.05 -2.09
C VAL A 19 -20.04 -1.51 -0.98
N ALA A 20 -21.29 -1.97 -0.93
CA ALA A 20 -22.26 -1.59 0.10
C ALA A 20 -21.87 -2.04 1.52
N GLU A 21 -20.97 -3.03 1.66
CA GLU A 21 -20.51 -3.55 2.95
C GLU A 21 -19.23 -2.87 3.45
N ILE A 22 -18.57 -2.04 2.64
CA ILE A 22 -17.40 -1.29 3.08
C ILE A 22 -17.87 -0.10 3.92
N GLY A 23 -17.34 0.03 5.13
CA GLY A 23 -17.61 1.19 5.97
C GLY A 23 -17.04 2.47 5.34
N GLN A 24 -17.81 3.56 5.37
CA GLN A 24 -17.36 4.85 4.80
C GLN A 24 -16.07 5.39 5.45
N ALA A 25 -15.83 5.06 6.72
CA ALA A 25 -14.64 5.48 7.46
C ALA A 25 -13.59 4.36 7.57
N GLU A 26 -13.84 3.18 7.03
CA GLU A 26 -13.07 1.97 7.37
C GLU A 26 -11.59 2.07 7.00
N LEU A 27 -11.27 2.62 5.82
CA LEU A 27 -9.88 2.86 5.42
C LEU A 27 -9.19 3.87 6.35
N TYR A 28 -9.90 4.92 6.76
CA TYR A 28 -9.38 5.91 7.69
C TYR A 28 -9.16 5.30 9.07
N GLU A 29 -10.15 4.56 9.60
CA GLU A 29 -10.09 3.91 10.91
C GLU A 29 -8.96 2.89 10.98
N ALA A 30 -8.76 2.10 9.92
CA ALA A 30 -7.64 1.17 9.82
C ALA A 30 -6.28 1.87 9.88
N LEU A 31 -6.11 3.02 9.22
CA LEU A 31 -4.88 3.81 9.34
C LEU A 31 -4.69 4.41 10.74
N MET A 32 -5.78 4.71 11.47
CA MET A 32 -5.70 5.23 12.83
C MET A 32 -5.19 4.21 13.84
N THR A 33 -5.25 2.90 13.53
CA THR A 33 -4.73 1.87 14.44
C THR A 33 -3.21 1.77 14.43
N LEU A 34 -2.54 2.38 13.46
CA LEU A 34 -1.08 2.36 13.34
C LEU A 34 -0.43 3.26 14.40
N ALA A 35 0.62 2.72 15.06
CA ALA A 35 1.36 3.41 16.10
C ALA A 35 1.87 4.79 15.65
N GLY A 36 1.55 5.83 16.43
CA GLY A 36 1.98 7.20 16.18
C GLY A 36 1.30 7.88 14.98
N PHE A 37 0.37 7.19 14.29
CA PHE A 37 -0.33 7.73 13.13
C PHE A 37 -1.45 8.68 13.56
N GLY A 38 -2.32 8.24 14.48
CA GLY A 38 -3.47 9.00 14.98
C GLY A 38 -3.09 10.24 15.79
N GLU A 39 -1.91 10.27 16.40
CA GLU A 39 -1.38 11.42 17.12
C GLU A 39 -0.88 12.51 16.17
N ASN A 40 -0.75 12.20 14.87
CA ASN A 40 -0.28 13.14 13.88
C ASN A 40 -1.45 13.79 13.11
N PRO A 41 -1.76 15.08 13.36
CA PRO A 41 -2.88 15.74 12.70
C PRO A 41 -2.75 15.84 11.17
N PHE A 42 -1.51 15.91 10.64
CA PHE A 42 -1.29 15.98 9.20
C PHE A 42 -1.49 14.62 8.52
N LEU A 43 -1.02 13.52 9.14
CA LEU A 43 -1.29 12.18 8.64
C LEU A 43 -2.79 11.86 8.70
N ARG A 44 -3.48 12.26 9.77
CA ARG A 44 -4.93 12.13 9.89
C ARG A 44 -5.70 12.85 8.78
N MET A 45 -5.31 14.10 8.51
CA MET A 45 -5.92 14.88 7.44
C MET A 45 -5.72 14.20 6.07
N GLN A 46 -4.50 13.73 5.78
CA GLN A 46 -4.21 13.02 4.53
C GLN A 46 -4.95 11.67 4.44
N ALA A 47 -5.05 10.92 5.53
CA ALA A 47 -5.83 9.68 5.59
C ALA A 47 -7.32 9.92 5.32
N SER A 48 -7.89 10.99 5.88
CA SER A 48 -9.28 11.38 5.62
C SER A 48 -9.49 11.71 4.13
N GLN A 49 -8.58 12.46 3.52
CA GLN A 49 -8.64 12.78 2.08
C GLN A 49 -8.51 11.52 1.22
N LEU A 50 -7.57 10.63 1.55
CA LEU A 50 -7.39 9.35 0.86
C LEU A 50 -8.66 8.49 0.94
N CYS A 51 -9.29 8.42 2.10
CA CYS A 51 -10.53 7.67 2.33
C CYS A 51 -11.72 8.24 1.54
N LEU A 52 -11.83 9.57 1.41
CA LEU A 52 -12.85 10.19 0.56
C LEU A 52 -12.68 9.81 -0.91
N VAL A 53 -11.45 9.87 -1.42
CA VAL A 53 -11.16 9.48 -2.80
C VAL A 53 -11.38 7.97 -2.99
N ASP A 54 -10.95 7.14 -2.05
CA ASP A 54 -11.18 5.69 -2.05
C ASP A 54 -12.67 5.34 -2.18
N ASN A 55 -13.52 5.97 -1.37
CA ASN A 55 -14.97 5.78 -1.45
C ASN A 55 -15.53 6.18 -2.81
N MET A 56 -15.10 7.31 -3.37
CA MET A 56 -15.50 7.72 -4.72
C MET A 56 -15.10 6.68 -5.77
N LEU A 57 -13.88 6.12 -5.68
CA LEU A 57 -13.42 5.08 -6.61
C LEU A 57 -14.24 3.80 -6.47
N ASN A 58 -14.56 3.36 -5.24
CA ASN A 58 -15.42 2.18 -5.03
C ASN A 58 -16.78 2.30 -5.76
N HIS A 59 -17.37 3.49 -5.82
CA HIS A 59 -18.63 3.70 -6.55
C HIS A 59 -18.45 3.61 -8.06
N ILE A 60 -17.36 4.16 -8.61
CA ILE A 60 -17.05 4.06 -10.05
C ILE A 60 -16.77 2.60 -10.42
N GLU A 61 -16.06 1.86 -9.57
CA GLU A 61 -15.78 0.44 -9.74
C GLU A 61 -17.05 -0.40 -9.77
N GLN A 62 -17.99 -0.12 -8.85
CA GLN A 62 -19.29 -0.78 -8.82
C GLN A 62 -20.09 -0.51 -10.11
N GLU A 63 -20.14 0.74 -10.57
CA GLU A 63 -20.83 1.10 -11.82
C GLU A 63 -20.21 0.39 -13.03
N ILE A 64 -18.87 0.27 -13.07
CA ILE A 64 -18.18 -0.49 -14.12
C ILE A 64 -18.52 -1.98 -14.03
N LEU A 65 -18.47 -2.57 -12.83
CA LEU A 65 -18.77 -3.99 -12.61
C LEU A 65 -20.19 -4.36 -13.05
N GLU A 66 -21.16 -3.49 -12.77
CA GLU A 66 -22.58 -3.70 -13.13
C GLU A 66 -22.82 -3.64 -14.64
N HIS A 67 -22.08 -2.80 -15.37
CA HIS A 67 -22.35 -2.49 -16.78
C HIS A 67 -21.26 -2.99 -17.76
N GLN A 68 -20.21 -3.67 -17.30
CA GLN A 68 -19.10 -4.09 -18.17
C GLN A 68 -19.49 -5.11 -19.25
N LEU A 69 -20.61 -5.82 -19.08
CA LEU A 69 -21.11 -6.83 -20.03
C LEU A 69 -22.21 -6.29 -20.95
N ASP A 70 -22.60 -5.02 -20.81
CA ASP A 70 -23.59 -4.40 -21.67
C ASP A 70 -23.08 -4.24 -23.11
N ASP A 71 -24.01 -4.15 -24.08
CA ASP A 71 -23.67 -3.89 -25.49
C ASP A 71 -22.83 -2.61 -25.65
N GLU A 72 -23.07 -1.62 -24.78
CA GLU A 72 -22.29 -0.40 -24.65
C GLU A 72 -21.70 -0.28 -23.23
N PRO A 73 -20.48 -0.80 -22.99
CA PRO A 73 -19.83 -0.70 -21.69
C PRO A 73 -19.57 0.76 -21.31
N PRO A 74 -19.44 1.09 -19.99
CA PRO A 74 -19.31 2.45 -19.50
C PRO A 74 -17.89 3.02 -19.72
N ARG A 75 -17.49 3.18 -20.99
CA ARG A 75 -16.12 3.57 -21.40
C ARG A 75 -15.66 4.88 -20.77
N GLY A 76 -16.58 5.84 -20.58
CA GLY A 76 -16.28 7.11 -19.90
C GLY A 76 -15.87 6.91 -18.45
N ARG A 77 -16.57 6.03 -17.71
CA ARG A 77 -16.21 5.67 -16.33
C ARG A 77 -14.91 4.88 -16.26
N MET A 78 -14.69 3.96 -17.19
CA MET A 78 -13.43 3.21 -17.26
C MET A 78 -12.24 4.16 -17.47
N ALA A 79 -12.36 5.14 -18.38
CA ALA A 79 -11.34 6.16 -18.61
C ALA A 79 -11.12 7.05 -17.38
N GLN A 80 -12.21 7.45 -16.70
CA GLN A 80 -12.14 8.20 -15.45
C GLN A 80 -11.40 7.42 -14.36
N LEU A 81 -11.75 6.15 -14.17
CA LEU A 81 -11.13 5.28 -13.16
C LEU A 81 -9.64 5.05 -13.47
N SER A 82 -9.30 4.82 -14.73
CA SER A 82 -7.91 4.68 -15.20
C SER A 82 -7.06 5.93 -14.91
N ALA A 83 -7.63 7.13 -15.06
CA ALA A 83 -6.93 8.38 -14.77
C ALA A 83 -6.76 8.66 -13.27
N LEU A 84 -7.75 8.29 -12.44
CA LEU A 84 -7.75 8.59 -11.01
C LEU A 84 -6.99 7.55 -10.17
N THR A 85 -6.95 6.29 -10.62
CA THR A 85 -6.31 5.22 -9.86
C THR A 85 -4.82 5.48 -9.57
N PRO A 86 -3.99 5.93 -10.53
CA PRO A 86 -2.60 6.28 -10.24
C PRO A 86 -2.45 7.37 -9.17
N MET A 87 -3.35 8.36 -9.16
CA MET A 87 -3.32 9.43 -8.16
C MET A 87 -3.58 8.89 -6.75
N TRP A 88 -4.54 7.96 -6.63
CA TRP A 88 -4.81 7.27 -5.37
C TRP A 88 -3.62 6.42 -4.92
N ILE A 89 -3.00 5.66 -5.84
CA ILE A 89 -1.80 4.85 -5.56
C ILE A 89 -0.66 5.74 -5.03
N TYR A 90 -0.41 6.89 -5.66
CA TYR A 90 0.61 7.83 -5.21
C TYR A 90 0.32 8.40 -3.83
N ALA A 91 -0.93 8.79 -3.57
CA ALA A 91 -1.33 9.32 -2.27
C ALA A 91 -1.21 8.27 -1.16
N ALA A 92 -1.70 7.04 -1.40
CA ALA A 92 -1.58 5.94 -0.46
C ALA A 92 -0.10 5.59 -0.17
N TYR A 93 0.72 5.53 -1.22
CA TYR A 93 2.14 5.24 -1.09
C TYR A 93 2.86 6.30 -0.26
N GLU A 94 2.73 7.58 -0.61
CA GLU A 94 3.49 8.64 0.08
C GLU A 94 3.02 8.83 1.53
N LEU A 95 1.73 8.60 1.81
CA LEU A 95 1.19 8.62 3.17
C LEU A 95 1.82 7.53 4.04
N LEU A 96 1.75 6.27 3.58
CA LEU A 96 2.34 5.13 4.28
C LEU A 96 3.86 5.26 4.36
N ARG A 97 4.54 5.66 3.28
CA ARG A 97 5.99 5.88 3.25
C ARG A 97 6.41 6.89 4.31
N THR A 98 5.70 8.01 4.39
CA THR A 98 5.98 9.05 5.40
C THR A 98 5.86 8.48 6.81
N TRP A 99 4.75 7.80 7.12
CA TRP A 99 4.56 7.16 8.43
C TRP A 99 5.64 6.12 8.75
N ARG A 100 5.96 5.22 7.80
CA ARG A 100 7.00 4.19 7.97
C ARG A 100 8.35 4.81 8.29
N GLN A 101 8.74 5.86 7.55
CA GLN A 101 9.98 6.60 7.80
C GLN A 101 10.00 7.25 9.19
N ARG A 102 8.86 7.75 9.69
CA ARG A 102 8.78 8.27 11.07
C ARG A 102 9.04 7.15 12.08
N CYS A 103 8.42 5.99 11.90
CA CYS A 103 8.58 4.84 12.79
C CYS A 103 10.04 4.34 12.80
N GLU A 104 10.65 4.16 11.62
CA GLU A 104 12.04 3.73 11.49
C GLU A 104 13.02 4.71 12.15
N GLU A 105 12.79 6.02 12.02
CA GLU A 105 13.60 7.04 12.69
C GLU A 105 13.48 6.95 14.21
N VAL A 106 12.26 6.84 14.74
CA VAL A 106 12.00 6.72 16.19
C VAL A 106 12.64 5.46 16.75
N ILE A 107 12.43 4.31 16.11
CA ILE A 107 13.02 3.02 16.49
C ILE A 107 14.55 3.13 16.57
N LYS A 108 15.18 3.67 15.51
CA LYS A 108 16.63 3.82 15.45
C LYS A 108 17.16 4.74 16.56
N LEU A 109 16.44 5.83 16.87
CA LEU A 109 16.82 6.75 17.94
C LEU A 109 16.62 6.14 19.34
N ALA A 110 15.61 5.29 19.51
CA ALA A 110 15.39 4.56 20.76
C ALA A 110 16.55 3.59 21.02
N GLU A 111 16.97 2.83 20.00
CA GLU A 111 18.04 1.83 20.09
C GLU A 111 19.41 2.44 20.43
N ASN A 112 19.70 3.63 19.89
CA ASN A 112 21.01 4.27 20.07
C ASN A 112 21.03 5.35 21.17
N GLY A 113 19.93 5.53 21.92
CA GLY A 113 19.80 6.56 22.95
C GLY A 113 19.75 8.00 22.41
N GLY A 114 19.55 8.19 21.11
CA GLY A 114 19.59 9.47 20.42
C GLY A 114 18.32 10.32 20.54
N ILE A 115 17.24 9.78 21.14
CA ILE A 115 15.94 10.48 21.28
C ILE A 115 16.11 11.84 21.95
N ASN A 116 16.73 11.89 23.13
CA ASN A 116 16.82 13.13 23.91
C ASN A 116 17.59 14.23 23.16
N LEU A 117 18.69 13.87 22.50
CA LEU A 117 19.49 14.80 21.69
C LEU A 117 18.68 15.34 20.51
N LYS A 118 17.96 14.48 19.79
CA LYS A 118 17.14 14.88 18.64
C LYS A 118 15.96 15.76 19.07
N ALA A 119 15.24 15.38 20.13
CA ALA A 119 14.10 16.14 20.65
C ALA A 119 14.54 17.55 21.10
N THR A 120 15.61 17.65 21.92
CA THR A 120 16.15 18.93 22.38
C THR A 120 16.58 19.83 21.21
N ASN A 121 17.19 19.26 20.16
CA ASN A 121 17.57 20.01 18.96
C ASN A 121 16.35 20.53 18.18
N LEU A 122 15.23 19.79 18.18
CA LEU A 122 13.99 20.19 17.52
C LEU A 122 13.25 21.27 18.30
N GLU A 123 13.26 21.19 19.64
CA GLU A 123 12.66 22.13 20.60
C GLU A 123 13.35 23.49 20.66
N ARG A 124 14.57 23.62 20.11
CA ARG A 124 15.32 24.87 20.11
C ARG A 124 14.50 26.00 19.49
N ASP A 125 14.42 27.12 20.20
CA ASP A 125 13.79 28.34 19.72
C ASP A 125 14.45 28.82 18.41
N LEU A 126 13.62 29.15 17.43
CA LEU A 126 14.02 29.67 16.11
C LEU A 126 13.59 31.13 15.91
N GLY A 127 12.94 31.76 16.90
CA GLY A 127 12.34 33.09 16.76
C GLY A 127 11.03 33.10 15.94
N TYR A 128 10.51 31.93 15.58
CA TYR A 128 9.19 31.74 14.96
C TYR A 128 8.64 30.35 15.28
N ARG A 129 7.32 30.19 15.15
CA ARG A 129 6.65 28.91 15.41
C ARG A 129 6.77 27.96 14.23
N HIS A 130 7.24 26.74 14.47
CA HIS A 130 7.36 25.70 13.45
C HIS A 130 6.62 24.43 13.89
N TYR A 131 5.33 24.36 13.58
CA TYR A 131 4.42 23.30 14.05
C TYR A 131 4.93 21.87 13.86
N ASP A 132 5.46 21.49 12.68
CA ASP A 132 5.94 20.11 12.49
C ASP A 132 7.21 19.80 13.31
N ARG A 133 8.04 20.80 13.65
CA ARG A 133 9.21 20.58 14.52
C ARG A 133 8.78 20.33 15.96
N GLU A 134 7.83 21.14 16.45
CA GLU A 134 7.21 20.96 17.77
C GLU A 134 6.55 19.58 17.86
N LEU A 135 5.76 19.21 16.85
CA LEU A 135 5.12 17.90 16.78
C LEU A 135 6.15 16.76 16.76
N ARG A 136 7.21 16.86 15.95
CA ARG A 136 8.27 15.87 15.90
C ARG A 136 9.01 15.73 17.21
N ALA A 137 9.27 16.83 17.91
CA ALA A 137 9.85 16.79 19.25
C ALA A 137 8.93 16.06 20.22
N GLN A 138 7.63 16.40 20.24
CA GLN A 138 6.65 15.75 21.10
C GLN A 138 6.56 14.25 20.82
N GLN A 139 6.48 13.83 19.56
CA GLN A 139 6.46 12.41 19.18
C GLN A 139 7.70 11.65 19.68
N LEU A 140 8.87 12.29 19.70
CA LEU A 140 10.09 11.71 20.25
C LEU A 140 10.05 11.62 21.78
N ARG A 141 9.53 12.65 22.47
CA ARG A 141 9.33 12.62 23.93
C ARG A 141 8.35 11.52 24.33
N ASP A 142 7.24 11.42 23.61
CA ASP A 142 6.24 10.37 23.78
C ASP A 142 6.86 8.97 23.67
N ALA A 143 7.71 8.73 22.66
CA ALA A 143 8.41 7.45 22.48
C ALA A 143 9.47 7.20 23.57
N GLN A 144 10.03 8.25 24.17
CA GLN A 144 10.94 8.13 25.31
C GLN A 144 10.20 7.71 26.58
N GLU A 145 9.01 8.28 26.81
CA GLU A 145 8.17 8.05 27.98
C GLU A 145 7.39 6.73 27.89
N ARG A 146 7.10 6.27 26.67
CA ARG A 146 6.31 5.09 26.36
C ARG A 146 7.09 4.10 25.48
N PRO A 147 8.00 3.28 26.04
CA PRO A 147 8.75 2.29 25.27
C PRO A 147 7.85 1.32 24.48
N GLU A 148 6.66 1.02 25.00
CA GLU A 148 5.65 0.19 24.33
C GLU A 148 5.19 0.77 22.98
N LEU A 149 5.25 2.10 22.80
CA LEU A 149 4.97 2.73 21.51
C LEU A 149 6.02 2.33 20.47
N VAL A 150 7.29 2.23 20.87
CA VAL A 150 8.39 1.82 19.99
C VAL A 150 8.22 0.34 19.60
N ASP A 151 7.82 -0.50 20.55
CA ASP A 151 7.54 -1.92 20.28
C ASP A 151 6.35 -2.08 19.32
N GLN A 152 5.27 -1.31 19.51
CA GLN A 152 4.14 -1.31 18.60
C GLN A 152 4.51 -0.82 17.20
N MET A 153 5.36 0.21 17.09
CA MET A 153 5.89 0.67 15.79
C MET A 153 6.63 -0.46 15.04
N ARG A 154 7.39 -1.31 15.74
CA ARG A 154 8.07 -2.46 15.10
C ARG A 154 7.05 -3.49 14.59
N ILE A 155 6.04 -3.79 15.39
CA ILE A 155 4.96 -4.72 15.03
C ILE A 155 4.22 -4.21 13.81
N ASP A 156 3.80 -2.95 13.81
CA ASP A 156 3.01 -2.36 12.74
C ASP A 156 3.82 -2.22 11.45
N LEU A 157 5.13 -1.90 11.55
CA LEU A 157 6.03 -1.87 10.39
C LEU A 157 6.11 -3.25 9.73
N ARG A 158 6.24 -4.33 10.50
CA ARG A 158 6.26 -5.70 9.96
C ARG A 158 4.92 -6.08 9.35
N ARG A 159 3.83 -5.83 10.07
CA ARG A 159 2.45 -6.12 9.64
C ARG A 159 2.12 -5.51 8.28
N THR A 160 2.58 -4.29 8.05
CA THR A 160 2.29 -3.54 6.81
C THR A 160 3.35 -3.73 5.71
N GLU A 161 4.41 -4.53 5.92
CA GLU A 161 5.54 -4.64 4.99
C GLU A 161 5.13 -5.18 3.60
N MET A 162 4.37 -6.27 3.56
CA MET A 162 3.99 -6.91 2.30
C MET A 162 3.09 -6.01 1.46
N GLY A 163 2.06 -5.44 2.09
CA GLY A 163 1.15 -4.49 1.46
C GLY A 163 1.85 -3.24 0.95
N PHE A 164 2.71 -2.64 1.77
CA PHE A 164 3.49 -1.47 1.39
C PHE A 164 4.45 -1.77 0.22
N THR A 165 5.04 -2.96 0.18
CA THR A 165 5.97 -3.36 -0.88
C THR A 165 5.27 -3.53 -2.22
N ARG A 166 4.07 -4.14 -2.27
CA ARG A 166 3.24 -4.20 -3.49
C ARG A 166 2.85 -2.80 -3.97
N LEU A 167 2.45 -1.93 -3.06
CA LEU A 167 2.11 -0.54 -3.36
C LEU A 167 3.32 0.25 -3.89
N GLU A 168 4.50 0.08 -3.28
CA GLU A 168 5.76 0.67 -3.75
C GLU A 168 6.10 0.21 -5.17
N PHE A 169 5.95 -1.08 -5.43
CA PHE A 169 6.24 -1.68 -6.71
C PHE A 169 5.43 -1.01 -7.84
N LEU A 170 4.11 -0.93 -7.65
CA LEU A 170 3.24 -0.25 -8.62
C LEU A 170 3.56 1.22 -8.76
N ARG A 171 3.76 1.92 -7.63
CA ARG A 171 4.11 3.34 -7.67
C ARG A 171 5.38 3.60 -8.47
N VAL A 172 6.40 2.75 -8.32
CA VAL A 172 7.66 2.85 -9.10
C VAL A 172 7.42 2.56 -10.57
N ALA A 173 6.67 1.49 -10.90
CA ALA A 173 6.33 1.16 -12.28
C ALA A 173 5.57 2.29 -12.98
N LEU A 174 4.55 2.85 -12.32
CA LEU A 174 3.73 3.95 -12.84
C LEU A 174 4.52 5.26 -13.02
N ALA A 175 5.38 5.62 -12.06
CA ALA A 175 6.06 6.91 -12.07
C ALA A 175 7.38 6.92 -12.86
N LYS A 176 8.07 5.77 -12.93
CA LYS A 176 9.42 5.67 -13.50
C LYS A 176 9.53 4.72 -14.68
N HIS A 177 8.51 3.92 -14.94
CA HIS A 177 8.56 2.85 -15.95
C HIS A 177 9.68 1.83 -15.67
N GLU A 178 10.05 1.68 -14.39
CA GLU A 178 11.10 0.80 -13.88
C GLU A 178 10.48 -0.34 -13.05
N VAL A 179 11.18 -1.47 -12.99
CA VAL A 179 10.91 -2.53 -12.00
C VAL A 179 11.60 -2.20 -10.68
N SER A 180 10.90 -2.41 -9.56
CA SER A 180 11.49 -2.28 -8.22
C SER A 180 12.36 -3.51 -7.88
N LYS A 181 13.62 -3.52 -8.35
CA LYS A 181 14.63 -4.56 -8.06
C LYS A 181 15.84 -3.97 -7.36
N LYS A 182 16.44 -4.71 -6.41
CA LYS A 182 17.72 -4.33 -5.77
C LYS A 182 18.86 -4.51 -6.78
N GLY A 183 19.59 -3.44 -7.09
CA GLY A 183 20.75 -3.44 -7.99
C GLY A 183 20.87 -2.15 -8.83
N ASN A 184 22.03 -1.97 -9.47
CA ASN A 184 22.32 -0.75 -10.27
C ASN A 184 21.66 -0.74 -11.66
N LYS A 185 21.19 -1.89 -12.15
CA LYS A 185 20.46 -2.01 -13.42
C LYS A 185 19.03 -2.44 -13.13
N LYS A 186 18.11 -1.48 -13.17
CA LYS A 186 16.69 -1.77 -13.05
C LYS A 186 16.11 -2.11 -14.42
N PRO A 187 15.42 -3.25 -14.58
CA PRO A 187 14.70 -3.53 -15.80
C PRO A 187 13.64 -2.47 -16.07
N ILE A 188 13.36 -2.23 -17.36
CA ILE A 188 12.21 -1.44 -17.81
C ILE A 188 10.97 -2.31 -17.57
N ALA A 189 9.89 -1.74 -17.05
CA ALA A 189 8.62 -2.45 -16.90
C ALA A 189 8.05 -2.81 -18.29
N PHE A 190 7.42 -3.98 -18.43
CA PHE A 190 6.93 -4.48 -19.72
C PHE A 190 5.83 -3.59 -20.32
N ALA A 191 4.83 -3.24 -19.51
CA ALA A 191 3.73 -2.36 -19.90
C ALA A 191 3.40 -1.37 -18.76
N PRO A 192 4.28 -0.40 -18.46
CA PRO A 192 4.11 0.51 -17.34
C PRO A 192 2.85 1.36 -17.50
N GLY A 193 1.94 1.25 -16.54
CA GLY A 193 0.69 2.00 -16.55
C GLY A 193 -0.40 1.45 -17.47
N LEU A 194 -0.15 0.34 -18.18
CA LEU A 194 -1.24 -0.42 -18.78
C LEU A 194 -2.04 -1.07 -17.65
N ALA A 195 -3.32 -0.71 -17.57
CA ALA A 195 -4.26 -1.29 -16.63
C ALA A 195 -5.47 -1.80 -17.38
N THR A 196 -5.98 -2.95 -16.95
CA THR A 196 -7.24 -3.53 -17.43
C THR A 196 -8.30 -3.41 -16.35
N VAL A 197 -9.57 -3.47 -16.73
CA VAL A 197 -10.65 -3.59 -15.74
C VAL A 197 -10.68 -5.03 -15.26
N ASP A 198 -10.62 -5.22 -13.94
CA ASP A 198 -10.85 -6.51 -13.31
C ASP A 198 -12.33 -6.87 -13.37
N ARG A 199 -12.62 -8.05 -13.92
CA ARG A 199 -13.98 -8.53 -14.14
C ARG A 199 -14.73 -8.89 -12.86
N HIS A 200 -14.05 -9.08 -11.74
CA HIS A 200 -14.64 -9.50 -10.46
C HIS A 200 -14.99 -8.31 -9.56
N CYS A 201 -14.33 -7.15 -9.72
CA CYS A 201 -14.60 -5.97 -8.90
C CYS A 201 -14.71 -4.63 -9.65
N GLY A 202 -14.52 -4.59 -10.96
CA GLY A 202 -14.56 -3.36 -11.76
C GLY A 202 -13.36 -2.41 -11.56
N SER A 203 -12.42 -2.77 -10.68
CA SER A 203 -11.20 -2.01 -10.39
C SER A 203 -10.20 -2.04 -11.55
N MET A 204 -9.33 -1.03 -11.62
CA MET A 204 -8.12 -1.13 -12.42
C MET A 204 -7.21 -2.22 -11.84
N GLN A 205 -6.75 -3.12 -12.70
CA GLN A 205 -5.80 -4.19 -12.46
C GLN A 205 -4.47 -3.87 -13.13
N TYR A 206 -3.38 -4.09 -12.40
CA TYR A 206 -2.02 -3.84 -12.86
C TYR A 206 -1.20 -5.11 -12.78
N GLU A 207 -0.31 -5.28 -13.76
CA GLU A 207 0.72 -6.31 -13.74
C GLU A 207 1.83 -5.96 -12.74
N LEU A 208 2.14 -6.91 -11.85
CA LEU A 208 3.41 -6.93 -11.14
C LEU A 208 4.40 -7.73 -11.97
N SER A 209 5.40 -7.07 -12.57
CA SER A 209 6.40 -7.72 -13.43
C SER A 209 7.83 -7.52 -12.93
N ASN A 210 8.63 -8.57 -12.78
CA ASN A 210 10.03 -8.45 -12.37
C ASN A 210 11.01 -8.13 -13.53
N GLY A 211 10.49 -7.76 -14.70
CA GLY A 211 11.24 -7.41 -15.91
C GLY A 211 11.35 -8.55 -16.93
N GLY A 212 11.36 -9.81 -16.48
CA GLY A 212 11.38 -11.00 -17.34
C GLY A 212 10.11 -11.86 -17.24
N SER A 213 9.30 -11.67 -16.21
CA SER A 213 8.07 -12.43 -15.96
C SER A 213 7.04 -11.57 -15.23
N ILE A 214 5.76 -11.88 -15.45
CA ILE A 214 4.65 -11.39 -14.63
C ILE A 214 4.57 -12.30 -13.41
N ILE A 215 4.69 -11.70 -12.22
CA ILE A 215 4.67 -12.41 -10.93
C ILE A 215 3.29 -12.38 -10.28
N ASP A 216 2.48 -11.36 -10.57
CA ASP A 216 1.13 -11.21 -10.04
C ASP A 216 0.30 -10.23 -10.87
N TYR A 217 -1.01 -10.20 -10.58
CA TYR A 217 -1.89 -9.09 -10.92
C TYR A 217 -2.50 -8.53 -9.65
N VAL A 218 -2.44 -7.22 -9.49
CA VAL A 218 -3.00 -6.54 -8.32
C VAL A 218 -3.95 -5.44 -8.75
N THR A 219 -5.13 -5.42 -8.14
CA THR A 219 -6.11 -4.37 -8.38
C THR A 219 -5.91 -3.21 -7.40
N ARG A 220 -6.40 -2.02 -7.76
CA ARG A 220 -6.56 -0.94 -6.77
C ARG A 220 -7.42 -1.38 -5.59
N ARG A 221 -8.44 -2.19 -5.84
CA ARG A 221 -9.27 -2.75 -4.78
C ARG A 221 -8.47 -3.62 -3.80
N ASP A 222 -7.60 -4.51 -4.27
CA ASP A 222 -6.72 -5.33 -3.42
C ASP A 222 -5.84 -4.45 -2.51
N MET A 223 -5.28 -3.36 -3.05
CA MET A 223 -4.47 -2.43 -2.27
C MET A 223 -5.28 -1.70 -1.19
N ALA A 224 -6.51 -1.29 -1.50
CA ALA A 224 -7.38 -0.64 -0.53
C ALA A 224 -7.82 -1.62 0.57
N GLU A 225 -8.16 -2.85 0.22
CA GLU A 225 -8.47 -3.91 1.19
C GLU A 225 -7.28 -4.22 2.09
N THR A 226 -6.07 -4.27 1.52
CA THR A 226 -4.83 -4.43 2.29
C THR A 226 -4.69 -3.35 3.38
N ILE A 227 -5.14 -2.12 3.12
CA ILE A 227 -5.14 -1.06 4.14
C ILE A 227 -6.25 -1.28 5.16
N ARG A 228 -7.48 -1.59 4.71
CA ARG A 228 -8.63 -1.78 5.60
C ARG A 228 -8.44 -2.93 6.58
N TYR A 229 -7.79 -4.02 6.17
CA TYR A 229 -7.55 -5.19 7.01
C TYR A 229 -6.33 -5.08 7.94
N ILE A 230 -5.56 -3.98 7.93
CA ILE A 230 -4.42 -3.77 8.84
C ILE A 230 -4.74 -4.11 10.32
N PRO A 231 -5.90 -3.72 10.89
CA PRO A 231 -6.20 -4.02 12.29
C PRO A 231 -6.32 -5.52 12.58
N GLU A 232 -6.76 -6.29 11.57
CA GLU A 232 -7.04 -7.73 11.65
C GLU A 232 -5.85 -8.60 11.23
N MET A 233 -4.89 -8.02 10.51
CA MET A 233 -3.70 -8.73 10.06
C MET A 233 -2.86 -9.25 11.22
N GLU A 234 -2.54 -10.53 11.16
CA GLU A 234 -1.50 -11.13 11.98
C GLU A 234 -0.12 -10.55 11.62
N ASN A 235 0.77 -10.49 12.61
CA ASN A 235 2.14 -10.05 12.34
C ASN A 235 2.90 -11.18 11.64
N PRO A 236 3.41 -10.98 10.42
CA PRO A 236 4.08 -12.03 9.67
C PRO A 236 5.34 -12.53 10.37
N SER A 237 5.59 -13.83 10.29
CA SER A 237 6.82 -14.44 10.77
C SER A 237 8.02 -13.99 9.90
N ASP A 238 9.24 -14.24 10.39
CA ASP A 238 10.44 -13.98 9.60
C ASP A 238 10.51 -14.84 8.33
N GLU A 239 9.95 -16.06 8.37
CA GLU A 239 9.85 -16.95 7.23
C GLU A 239 8.87 -16.40 6.18
N ASP A 240 7.70 -15.90 6.61
CA ASP A 240 6.71 -15.28 5.71
C ASP A 240 7.30 -14.07 4.98
N LEU A 241 8.00 -13.19 5.71
CA LEU A 241 8.66 -12.03 5.12
C LEU A 241 9.80 -12.42 4.18
N ALA A 242 10.58 -13.45 4.52
CA ALA A 242 11.65 -13.94 3.65
C ALA A 242 11.08 -14.55 2.36
N GLY A 243 10.05 -15.40 2.47
CA GLY A 243 9.34 -15.98 1.33
C GLY A 243 8.73 -14.91 0.43
N PHE A 244 8.06 -13.92 1.01
CA PHE A 244 7.49 -12.79 0.25
C PHE A 244 8.57 -11.99 -0.49
N ARG A 245 9.73 -11.73 0.12
CA ARG A 245 10.83 -11.02 -0.55
C ARG A 245 11.43 -11.81 -1.72
N VAL A 246 11.49 -13.14 -1.60
CA VAL A 246 11.88 -14.03 -2.70
C VAL A 246 10.84 -14.00 -3.81
N TYR A 247 9.56 -14.08 -3.46
CA TYR A 247 8.44 -13.99 -4.39
C TYR A 247 8.43 -12.68 -5.19
N MET A 248 8.66 -11.54 -4.53
CA MET A 248 8.70 -10.21 -5.19
C MET A 248 9.96 -10.00 -6.06
N ASN A 249 10.97 -10.86 -5.92
CA ASN A 249 12.20 -10.78 -6.70
C ASN A 249 12.66 -12.19 -7.14
N PRO A 250 11.88 -12.86 -8.01
CA PRO A 250 12.26 -14.19 -8.50
C PRO A 250 13.58 -14.12 -9.28
N PRO A 251 14.34 -15.23 -9.34
CA PRO A 251 15.51 -15.32 -10.19
C PRO A 251 15.15 -15.03 -11.65
N ASP A 252 16.11 -14.47 -12.39
CA ASP A 252 15.91 -14.17 -13.81
C ASP A 252 15.74 -15.48 -14.60
N VAL A 253 14.77 -15.52 -15.51
CA VAL A 253 14.55 -16.68 -16.38
C VAL A 253 15.71 -16.73 -17.38
N GLU A 254 16.53 -17.78 -17.33
CA GLU A 254 17.57 -18.00 -18.34
C GLU A 254 16.92 -18.27 -19.70
N PRO A 255 17.37 -17.62 -20.79
CA PRO A 255 16.87 -17.93 -22.12
C PRO A 255 17.15 -19.40 -22.44
N PRO A 256 16.25 -20.09 -23.16
CA PRO A 256 16.49 -21.47 -23.56
C PRO A 256 17.82 -21.56 -24.32
N ALA A 257 18.62 -22.58 -24.00
CA ALA A 257 19.89 -22.83 -24.67
C ALA A 257 19.66 -22.94 -26.18
N ALA A 258 20.48 -22.21 -26.95
CA ALA A 258 20.42 -22.13 -28.40
C ALA A 258 20.71 -23.48 -29.09
#